data_AF-M1EIG2-F1
#
_entry.id   AF-M1EIG2-F1
#
_cell.length_a   1.000
_cell.length_b   1.000
_cell.length_c   1.000
_cell.angle_alpha   90.00
_cell.angle_beta   90.00
_cell.angle_gamma   90.00
#
_symmetry.space_group_name_H-M   'P 1'
#
loop_
_entity.id
_entity.type
_entity.pdbx_description
1 polymer ?
#
loop_
_entity_poly.entity_id
_entity_poly.type
_entity_poly.pdbx_seq_one_letter_code
_entity_poly.pdbx_strand_id
1 'polypeptide(L)'
;MSQLILSEVPKAEYSSLFNDFVESEFFLIDGDSLLTTCICEKSLKPGQELHFFYLVEYYLMDLTSKGGQFAIVFFKDAEYAYFNFPELLPLRTALILHLQHNTTIDVRTKFSGCLSQEWEAFLADSYPYYLIVADEGLNHLQTYLFNFLITQSWAMKVNVVLSSGQTSDILRLYAYLMPSMHKNQKFFKENKKKIESAYKTLIKQLEEYRISALESLFGKLKWKNMMKEACETISQLKQLWPEGSDIRRVLCVTSCSLSLRMYHHFLENRKKTMSDEKTNIQEVESNCLALQEMEDLCKLHCLSVVFLLHLPLSQRACTRFITSHWTKNIHTF
;
A
#
# COMPACT_ATOMS: atom_id res chain seq x y z
N MET A 1 -14.13 -4.71 -19.62
CA MET A 1 -13.84 -5.52 -18.42
C MET A 1 -14.78 -5.15 -17.28
N SER A 2 -14.81 -3.87 -16.86
CA SER A 2 -15.69 -3.41 -15.78
C SER A 2 -17.17 -3.69 -16.03
N GLN A 3 -17.68 -3.54 -17.27
CA GLN A 3 -19.07 -3.89 -17.60
C GLN A 3 -19.40 -5.38 -17.39
N LEU A 4 -18.44 -6.29 -17.60
CA LEU A 4 -18.66 -7.72 -17.34
C LEU A 4 -18.86 -7.94 -15.84
N ILE A 5 -17.96 -7.40 -15.02
CA ILE A 5 -18.02 -7.55 -13.56
C ILE A 5 -19.25 -6.86 -13.00
N LEU A 6 -19.56 -5.63 -13.42
CA LEU A 6 -20.78 -4.92 -13.05
C LEU A 6 -22.07 -5.69 -13.41
N SER A 7 -22.03 -6.54 -14.45
CA SER A 7 -23.17 -7.40 -14.80
C SER A 7 -23.26 -8.69 -13.97
N GLU A 8 -22.18 -9.08 -13.29
CA GLU A 8 -22.10 -10.29 -12.47
C GLU A 8 -22.26 -10.01 -10.98
N VAL A 9 -21.86 -8.83 -10.49
CA VAL A 9 -22.04 -8.41 -9.08
C VAL A 9 -23.51 -8.53 -8.64
N PRO A 10 -24.53 -8.07 -9.40
CA PRO A 10 -25.93 -8.24 -8.99
C PRO A 10 -26.42 -9.70 -8.99
N LYS A 11 -25.67 -10.61 -9.61
CA LYS A 11 -25.98 -12.05 -9.68
C LYS A 11 -25.18 -12.86 -8.65
N ALA A 12 -24.34 -12.21 -7.86
CA ALA A 12 -23.54 -12.87 -6.85
C ALA A 12 -24.44 -13.51 -5.80
N GLU A 13 -24.14 -14.75 -5.44
CA GLU A 13 -24.92 -15.51 -4.48
C GLU A 13 -24.46 -15.17 -3.06
N TYR A 14 -25.36 -14.67 -2.23
CA TYR A 14 -25.07 -14.46 -0.81
C TYR A 14 -25.12 -15.80 -0.08
N SER A 15 -23.95 -16.33 0.27
CA SER A 15 -23.82 -17.70 0.78
C SER A 15 -22.80 -17.77 1.91
N SER A 16 -22.88 -18.85 2.71
CA SER A 16 -21.85 -19.13 3.70
C SER A 16 -20.61 -19.69 3.02
N LEU A 17 -19.44 -19.14 3.35
CA LEU A 17 -18.17 -19.57 2.78
C LEU A 17 -17.63 -20.86 3.41
N PHE A 18 -18.05 -21.16 4.64
CA PHE A 18 -17.64 -22.35 5.38
C PHE A 18 -18.82 -23.33 5.46
N ASN A 19 -18.69 -24.49 4.81
CA ASN A 19 -19.73 -25.52 4.81
C ASN A 19 -19.58 -26.46 6.02
N ASP A 20 -20.69 -26.94 6.58
CA ASP A 20 -20.73 -27.81 7.76
C ASP A 20 -20.11 -29.22 7.56
N PHE A 21 -19.77 -29.61 6.32
CA PHE A 21 -19.40 -30.99 5.95
C PHE A 21 -18.11 -31.12 5.12
N VAL A 22 -17.45 -30.01 4.77
CA VAL A 22 -16.17 -30.05 4.04
C VAL A 22 -15.14 -29.36 4.89
N GLU A 23 -14.21 -30.13 5.44
CA GLU A 23 -13.00 -29.62 6.07
C GLU A 23 -12.33 -28.61 5.12
N SER A 24 -12.44 -27.33 5.49
CA SER A 24 -11.60 -26.19 5.11
C SER A 24 -10.98 -26.25 3.70
N GLU A 25 -11.77 -25.95 2.67
CA GLU A 25 -11.23 -25.76 1.33
C GLU A 25 -10.22 -24.60 1.34
N PHE A 26 -9.03 -24.84 0.79
CA PHE A 26 -7.99 -23.82 0.69
C PHE A 26 -8.47 -22.66 -0.19
N PHE A 27 -8.30 -21.44 0.29
CA PHE A 27 -8.67 -20.23 -0.45
C PHE A 27 -7.58 -19.15 -0.38
N LEU A 28 -7.75 -18.10 -1.16
CA LEU A 28 -6.81 -16.99 -1.23
C LEU A 28 -7.46 -15.68 -0.81
N ILE A 29 -6.66 -14.78 -0.25
CA ILE A 29 -7.06 -13.40 0.04
C ILE A 29 -6.12 -12.47 -0.73
N ASP A 30 -6.69 -11.58 -1.54
CA ASP A 30 -5.91 -10.48 -2.12
C ASP A 30 -5.53 -9.48 -1.03
N GLY A 31 -4.23 -9.33 -0.77
CA GLY A 31 -3.69 -8.53 0.33
C GLY A 31 -3.91 -7.03 0.13
N ASP A 32 -3.90 -6.57 -1.12
CA ASP A 32 -4.17 -5.17 -1.47
C ASP A 32 -5.67 -4.84 -1.30
N SER A 33 -6.56 -5.80 -1.58
CA SER A 33 -7.98 -5.74 -1.22
C SER A 33 -8.19 -5.72 0.29
N LEU A 34 -7.56 -6.62 1.04
CA LEU A 34 -7.64 -6.66 2.51
C LEU A 34 -7.22 -5.32 3.13
N LEU A 35 -6.07 -4.78 2.69
CA LEU A 35 -5.59 -3.47 3.12
C LEU A 35 -6.59 -2.37 2.80
N THR A 36 -7.15 -2.36 1.59
CA THR A 36 -8.12 -1.34 1.18
C THR A 36 -9.41 -1.44 1.99
N THR A 37 -9.94 -2.64 2.19
CA THR A 37 -11.14 -2.89 2.99
C THR A 37 -10.95 -2.40 4.42
N CYS A 38 -9.83 -2.72 5.06
CA CYS A 38 -9.55 -2.24 6.41
C CYS A 38 -9.36 -0.72 6.44
N ILE A 39 -8.60 -0.11 5.53
CA ILE A 39 -8.41 1.36 5.52
C ILE A 39 -9.72 2.11 5.30
N CYS A 40 -10.59 1.60 4.43
CA CYS A 40 -11.90 2.19 4.15
C CYS A 40 -12.92 1.95 5.27
N GLU A 41 -12.58 1.21 6.31
CA GLU A 41 -13.43 1.09 7.49
C GLU A 41 -13.61 2.46 8.13
N LYS A 42 -14.87 2.92 8.25
CA LYS A 42 -15.24 4.29 8.63
C LYS A 42 -14.66 4.77 9.98
N SER A 43 -14.06 3.87 10.76
CA SER A 43 -13.46 4.11 12.07
C SER A 43 -11.99 4.58 12.02
N LEU A 44 -11.25 4.28 10.94
CA LEU A 44 -9.80 4.54 10.89
C LEU A 44 -9.49 6.02 10.59
N LYS A 45 -8.80 6.66 11.54
CA LYS A 45 -8.28 8.03 11.42
C LYS A 45 -6.77 8.02 11.12
N PRO A 46 -6.24 9.10 10.53
CA PRO A 46 -4.78 9.26 10.37
C PRO A 46 -4.03 9.06 11.69
N GLY A 47 -2.91 8.31 11.66
CA GLY A 47 -2.08 8.00 12.83
C GLY A 47 -2.60 6.86 13.72
N GLN A 48 -3.56 6.07 13.23
CA GLN A 48 -4.08 4.88 13.93
C GLN A 48 -3.56 3.57 13.32
N GLU A 49 -2.28 3.49 12.94
CA GLU A 49 -1.71 2.31 12.30
C GLU A 49 -1.84 1.06 13.18
N LEU A 50 -1.70 1.18 14.50
CA LEU A 50 -1.91 0.07 15.44
C LEU A 50 -3.35 -0.46 15.41
N HIS A 51 -4.34 0.42 15.25
CA HIS A 51 -5.73 -0.01 15.12
C HIS A 51 -5.96 -0.72 13.78
N PHE A 52 -5.31 -0.27 12.71
CA PHE A 52 -5.34 -0.95 11.42
C PHE A 52 -4.83 -2.40 11.53
N PHE A 53 -3.69 -2.63 12.19
CA PHE A 53 -3.20 -4.00 12.42
C PHE A 53 -4.18 -4.84 13.23
N TYR A 54 -4.78 -4.26 14.29
CA TYR A 54 -5.82 -4.92 15.06
C TYR A 54 -7.01 -5.34 14.19
N LEU A 55 -7.49 -4.49 13.28
CA LEU A 55 -8.63 -4.81 12.40
C LEU A 55 -8.29 -5.94 11.43
N VAL A 56 -7.08 -5.92 10.87
CA VAL A 56 -6.60 -7.01 10.01
C VAL A 56 -6.49 -8.31 10.79
N GLU A 57 -5.82 -8.31 11.95
CA GLU A 57 -5.69 -9.50 12.79
C GLU A 57 -7.05 -10.03 13.25
N TYR A 58 -7.97 -9.15 13.63
CA TYR A 58 -9.32 -9.50 14.04
C TYR A 58 -10.08 -10.22 12.91
N TYR A 59 -10.02 -9.68 11.69
CA TYR A 59 -10.61 -10.30 10.51
C TYR A 59 -10.01 -11.68 10.20
N LEU A 60 -8.68 -11.79 10.19
CA LEU A 60 -7.99 -13.04 9.87
C LEU A 60 -8.16 -14.11 10.97
N MET A 61 -8.22 -13.68 12.24
CA MET A 61 -8.53 -14.54 13.38
C MET A 61 -9.96 -15.08 13.26
N ASP A 62 -10.92 -14.26 12.84
CA ASP A 62 -12.29 -14.69 12.61
C ASP A 62 -12.36 -15.83 11.58
N LEU A 63 -11.69 -15.67 10.43
CA LEU A 63 -11.58 -16.71 9.41
C LEU A 63 -10.92 -17.98 9.94
N THR A 64 -9.80 -17.83 10.65
CA THR A 64 -9.03 -18.97 11.19
C THR A 64 -9.81 -19.72 12.27
N SER A 65 -10.53 -19.01 13.13
CA SER A 65 -11.35 -19.59 14.21
C SER A 65 -12.52 -20.42 13.67
N LYS A 66 -12.98 -20.12 12.45
CA LYS A 66 -14.01 -20.86 11.70
C LYS A 66 -13.42 -21.99 10.85
N GLY A 67 -12.13 -22.29 11.02
CA GLY A 67 -11.42 -23.35 10.31
C GLY A 67 -10.93 -22.97 8.92
N GLY A 68 -10.91 -21.68 8.56
CA GLY A 68 -10.41 -21.25 7.25
C GLY A 68 -8.93 -21.56 7.04
N GLN A 69 -8.61 -22.16 5.89
CA GLN A 69 -7.24 -22.39 5.43
C GLN A 69 -6.96 -21.48 4.24
N PHE A 70 -6.01 -20.56 4.37
CA PHE A 70 -5.75 -19.58 3.34
C PHE A 70 -4.31 -19.09 3.27
N ALA A 71 -3.96 -18.52 2.11
CA ALA A 71 -2.79 -17.69 1.93
C ALA A 71 -3.18 -16.27 1.52
N ILE A 72 -2.38 -15.29 1.91
CA ILE A 72 -2.55 -13.89 1.54
C ILE A 72 -1.54 -13.55 0.45
N VAL A 73 -2.01 -12.96 -0.65
CA VAL A 73 -1.20 -12.68 -1.83
C VAL A 73 -1.05 -11.17 -2.04
N PHE A 74 0.17 -10.71 -2.25
CA PHE A 74 0.48 -9.34 -2.62
C PHE A 74 1.24 -9.32 -3.96
N PHE A 75 0.72 -8.56 -4.93
CA PHE A 75 1.35 -8.41 -6.24
C PHE A 75 2.31 -7.22 -6.26
N LYS A 76 3.44 -7.32 -6.95
CA LYS A 76 4.35 -6.17 -7.12
C LYS A 76 3.70 -5.05 -7.93
N ASP A 77 2.91 -5.41 -8.93
CA ASP A 77 2.20 -4.46 -9.80
C ASP A 77 1.20 -3.59 -9.02
N ALA A 78 0.70 -4.03 -7.87
CA ALA A 78 -0.20 -3.24 -7.03
C ALA A 78 0.52 -2.06 -6.35
N GLU A 79 1.85 -2.10 -6.17
CA GLU A 79 2.61 -1.00 -5.56
C GLU A 79 2.47 0.31 -6.33
N TYR A 80 2.29 0.23 -7.65
CA TYR A 80 2.10 1.40 -8.50
C TYR A 80 0.75 2.10 -8.28
N ALA A 81 -0.24 1.41 -7.67
CA ALA A 81 -1.58 1.96 -7.46
C ALA A 81 -1.68 2.97 -6.31
N TYR A 82 -0.66 3.03 -5.44
CA TYR A 82 -0.62 3.89 -4.26
C TYR A 82 -0.06 5.29 -4.51
N PHE A 83 0.14 5.70 -5.77
CA PHE A 83 0.74 7.00 -6.10
C PHE A 83 -0.04 8.21 -5.56
N ASN A 84 -1.37 8.11 -5.44
CA ASN A 84 -2.22 9.15 -4.86
C ASN A 84 -2.21 9.17 -3.33
N PHE A 85 -1.74 8.09 -2.71
CA PHE A 85 -1.72 7.89 -1.25
C PHE A 85 -0.35 7.29 -0.85
N PRO A 86 0.75 8.01 -1.06
CA PRO A 86 2.11 7.47 -0.90
C PRO A 86 2.39 6.96 0.53
N GLU A 87 1.69 7.47 1.54
CA GLU A 87 1.74 7.02 2.93
C GLU A 87 1.25 5.56 3.12
N LEU A 88 0.44 5.05 2.21
CA LEU A 88 -0.10 3.69 2.28
C LEU A 88 0.89 2.63 1.78
N LEU A 89 1.90 3.01 0.98
CA LEU A 89 2.90 2.05 0.50
C LEU A 89 3.83 1.55 1.63
N PRO A 90 4.32 2.41 2.54
CA PRO A 90 4.95 1.96 3.78
C PRO A 90 4.01 1.14 4.67
N LEU A 91 2.73 1.51 4.78
CA LEU A 91 1.76 0.74 5.58
C LEU A 91 1.55 -0.66 5.00
N ARG A 92 1.44 -0.79 3.68
CA ARG A 92 1.40 -2.07 2.96
C ARG A 92 2.63 -2.93 3.26
N THR A 93 3.81 -2.32 3.20
CA THR A 93 5.07 -3.02 3.50
C THR A 93 5.10 -3.49 4.97
N ALA A 94 4.65 -2.63 5.89
CA ALA A 94 4.55 -2.96 7.30
C ALA A 94 3.53 -4.09 7.55
N LEU A 95 2.40 -4.11 6.82
CA LEU A 95 1.44 -5.20 6.84
C LEU A 95 2.06 -6.53 6.41
N ILE A 96 2.74 -6.55 5.26
CA ILE A 96 3.43 -7.75 4.76
C ILE A 96 4.41 -8.28 5.81
N LEU A 97 5.29 -7.43 6.34
CA LEU A 97 6.29 -7.81 7.33
C LEU A 97 5.64 -8.29 8.62
N HIS A 98 4.58 -7.61 9.07
CA HIS A 98 3.85 -7.98 10.26
C HIS A 98 3.28 -9.40 10.12
N LEU A 99 2.55 -9.66 9.03
CA LEU A 99 1.96 -10.98 8.78
C LEU A 99 3.04 -12.06 8.65
N GLN A 100 4.14 -11.79 7.96
CA GLN A 100 5.23 -12.75 7.75
C GLN A 100 6.02 -13.11 9.02
N HIS A 101 6.18 -12.16 9.94
CA HIS A 101 7.10 -12.33 11.08
C HIS A 101 6.39 -12.49 12.42
N ASN A 102 5.15 -12.02 12.54
CA ASN A 102 4.41 -12.04 13.82
C ASN A 102 3.18 -12.95 13.78
N THR A 103 2.88 -13.59 12.64
CA THR A 103 1.77 -14.53 12.52
C THR A 103 2.23 -15.83 11.86
N THR A 104 1.38 -16.85 11.88
CA THR A 104 1.61 -18.13 11.19
C THR A 104 1.02 -18.16 9.78
N ILE A 105 0.52 -17.01 9.28
CA ILE A 105 -0.19 -16.92 8.00
C ILE A 105 0.81 -17.04 6.84
N ASP A 106 0.42 -17.80 5.83
CA ASP A 106 1.20 -17.90 4.59
C ASP A 106 1.02 -16.64 3.74
N VAL A 107 2.09 -15.85 3.59
CA VAL A 107 2.08 -14.59 2.84
C VAL A 107 2.98 -14.70 1.60
N ARG A 108 2.37 -14.55 0.42
CA ARG A 108 3.02 -14.69 -0.89
C ARG A 108 3.20 -13.33 -1.56
N THR A 109 4.45 -12.92 -1.77
CA THR A 109 4.82 -11.58 -2.32
C THR A 109 5.66 -11.63 -3.58
N LYS A 110 5.90 -12.84 -4.12
CA LYS A 110 6.89 -13.05 -5.21
C LYS A 110 6.31 -12.81 -6.61
N PHE A 111 4.99 -12.76 -6.75
CA PHE A 111 4.32 -12.60 -8.03
C PHE A 111 4.47 -11.18 -8.55
N SER A 112 4.78 -11.02 -9.85
CA SER A 112 4.79 -9.70 -10.49
C SER A 112 3.37 -9.12 -10.53
N GLY A 113 2.48 -9.76 -11.28
CA GLY A 113 1.11 -9.32 -11.47
C GLY A 113 0.12 -10.46 -11.67
N CYS A 114 -1.17 -10.13 -11.72
CA CYS A 114 -2.24 -11.13 -11.84
C CYS A 114 -2.29 -11.83 -13.20
N LEU A 115 -1.62 -11.34 -14.25
CA LEU A 115 -1.50 -12.02 -15.55
C LEU A 115 -0.14 -12.68 -15.75
N SER A 116 0.63 -12.84 -14.67
CA SER A 116 1.98 -13.42 -14.73
C SER A 116 1.95 -14.94 -14.80
N GLN A 117 2.97 -15.52 -15.45
CA GLN A 117 3.07 -16.98 -15.58
C GLN A 117 3.28 -17.65 -14.23
N GLU A 118 4.03 -17.03 -13.32
CA GLU A 118 4.24 -17.53 -11.97
C GLU A 118 2.93 -17.59 -11.17
N TRP A 119 2.01 -16.64 -11.38
CA TRP A 119 0.69 -16.66 -10.76
C TRP A 119 -0.23 -17.72 -11.39
N GLU A 120 -0.23 -17.84 -12.72
CA GLU A 120 -0.98 -18.89 -13.42
C GLU A 120 -0.55 -20.30 -12.96
N ALA A 121 0.76 -20.54 -12.86
CA ALA A 121 1.30 -21.80 -12.36
C ALA A 121 0.86 -22.05 -10.92
N PHE A 122 0.96 -21.04 -10.05
CA PHE A 122 0.53 -21.17 -8.66
C PHE A 122 -0.96 -21.51 -8.51
N LEU A 123 -1.85 -20.86 -9.27
CA LEU A 123 -3.28 -21.18 -9.25
C LEU A 123 -3.56 -22.59 -9.78
N ALA A 124 -2.81 -23.02 -10.81
CA ALA A 124 -2.92 -24.36 -11.36
C ALA A 124 -2.42 -25.44 -10.39
N ASP A 125 -1.44 -25.14 -9.53
CA ASP A 125 -0.89 -26.11 -8.57
C ASP A 125 -1.68 -26.15 -7.26
N SER A 126 -2.19 -25.00 -6.81
CA SER A 126 -2.85 -24.86 -5.49
C SER A 126 -4.36 -25.07 -5.50
N TYR A 127 -5.01 -24.96 -6.68
CA TYR A 127 -6.46 -25.15 -6.86
C TYR A 127 -7.32 -24.48 -5.77
N PRO A 128 -7.17 -23.17 -5.52
CA PRO A 128 -7.95 -22.49 -4.49
C PRO A 128 -9.43 -22.49 -4.86
N TYR A 129 -10.29 -22.71 -3.86
CA TYR A 129 -11.73 -22.78 -4.09
C TYR A 129 -12.32 -21.41 -4.46
N TYR A 130 -11.88 -20.36 -3.78
CA TYR A 130 -12.15 -18.98 -4.15
C TYR A 130 -10.98 -18.04 -3.82
N LEU A 131 -11.08 -16.84 -4.37
CA LEU A 131 -10.23 -15.69 -4.04
C LEU A 131 -11.11 -14.55 -3.49
N ILE A 132 -10.79 -14.05 -2.30
CA ILE A 132 -11.42 -12.86 -1.73
C ILE A 132 -10.78 -11.61 -2.33
N VAL A 133 -11.59 -10.75 -2.96
CA VAL A 133 -11.17 -9.51 -3.63
C VAL A 133 -12.16 -8.38 -3.35
N ALA A 134 -11.66 -7.15 -3.23
CA ALA A 134 -12.49 -5.95 -3.16
C ALA A 134 -13.11 -5.64 -4.53
N ASP A 135 -14.38 -5.25 -4.52
CA ASP A 135 -15.12 -4.75 -5.68
C ASP A 135 -14.74 -3.30 -6.04
N GLU A 136 -14.29 -2.51 -5.06
CA GLU A 136 -13.83 -1.14 -5.25
C GLU A 136 -12.47 -0.88 -4.59
N GLY A 137 -11.59 -0.18 -5.31
CA GLY A 137 -10.35 0.37 -4.79
C GLY A 137 -10.50 1.80 -4.30
N LEU A 138 -9.40 2.37 -3.76
CA LEU A 138 -9.30 3.76 -3.34
C LEU A 138 -9.51 4.76 -4.50
N ASN A 139 -9.32 4.29 -5.74
CA ASN A 139 -9.59 5.03 -6.95
C ASN A 139 -9.91 4.07 -8.12
N HIS A 140 -10.39 4.63 -9.23
CA HIS A 140 -10.79 3.86 -10.41
C HIS A 140 -9.67 3.01 -11.03
N LEU A 141 -8.40 3.43 -10.95
CA LEU A 141 -7.28 2.66 -11.50
C LEU A 141 -6.99 1.43 -10.64
N GLN A 142 -7.07 1.57 -9.31
CA GLN A 142 -6.97 0.43 -8.40
C GLN A 142 -8.15 -0.53 -8.57
N THR A 143 -9.38 0.00 -8.73
CA THR A 143 -10.55 -0.83 -9.08
C THR A 143 -10.33 -1.61 -10.37
N TYR A 144 -9.64 -1.04 -11.37
CA TYR A 144 -9.29 -1.79 -12.58
C TYR A 144 -8.32 -2.94 -12.31
N LEU A 145 -7.34 -2.78 -11.41
CA LEU A 145 -6.44 -3.88 -11.01
C LEU A 145 -7.22 -5.05 -10.39
N PHE A 146 -8.14 -4.76 -9.46
CA PHE A 146 -9.01 -5.77 -8.87
C PHE A 146 -9.87 -6.45 -9.94
N ASN A 147 -10.40 -5.68 -10.89
CA ASN A 147 -11.16 -6.24 -12.01
C ASN A 147 -10.34 -7.17 -12.91
N PHE A 148 -9.06 -6.88 -13.15
CA PHE A 148 -8.16 -7.80 -13.86
C PHE A 148 -7.94 -9.10 -13.07
N LEU A 149 -7.73 -8.99 -11.75
CA LEU A 149 -7.57 -10.14 -10.86
C LEU A 149 -8.82 -11.04 -10.84
N ILE A 150 -10.01 -10.46 -10.73
CA ILE A 150 -11.31 -11.18 -10.81
C ILE A 150 -11.43 -11.89 -12.15
N THR A 151 -11.16 -11.18 -13.24
CA THR A 151 -11.27 -11.71 -14.61
C THR A 151 -10.29 -12.87 -14.85
N GLN A 152 -9.06 -12.77 -14.36
CA GLN A 152 -8.09 -13.86 -14.42
C GLN A 152 -8.50 -15.06 -13.56
N SER A 153 -8.99 -14.81 -12.34
CA SER A 153 -9.41 -15.88 -11.43
C SER A 153 -10.49 -16.75 -12.08
N TRP A 154 -11.49 -16.12 -12.72
CA TRP A 154 -12.47 -16.85 -13.50
C TRP A 154 -11.86 -17.62 -14.67
N ALA A 155 -10.90 -17.06 -15.39
CA ALA A 155 -10.20 -17.76 -16.47
C ALA A 155 -9.51 -19.05 -15.99
N MET A 156 -9.00 -19.02 -14.76
CA MET A 156 -8.36 -20.14 -14.06
C MET A 156 -9.34 -21.03 -13.28
N LYS A 157 -10.66 -20.84 -13.48
CA LYS A 157 -11.73 -21.59 -12.82
C LYS A 157 -11.80 -21.40 -11.29
N VAL A 158 -11.22 -20.33 -10.78
CA VAL A 158 -11.29 -19.95 -9.37
C VAL A 158 -12.52 -19.06 -9.16
N ASN A 159 -13.33 -19.36 -8.16
CA ASN A 159 -14.47 -18.51 -7.80
C ASN A 159 -13.97 -17.22 -7.14
N VAL A 160 -14.80 -16.18 -7.15
CA VAL A 160 -14.45 -14.91 -6.51
C VAL A 160 -15.43 -14.61 -5.41
N VAL A 161 -14.92 -14.21 -4.25
CA VAL A 161 -15.73 -13.72 -3.13
C VAL A 161 -15.47 -12.24 -2.97
N LEU A 162 -16.52 -11.44 -2.85
CA LEU A 162 -16.37 -10.00 -2.62
C LEU A 162 -16.02 -9.71 -1.16
N SER A 163 -15.08 -8.79 -0.95
CA SER A 163 -14.79 -8.24 0.38
C SER A 163 -15.95 -7.41 0.92
N SER A 164 -16.73 -6.77 0.05
CA SER A 164 -17.89 -5.97 0.44
C SER A 164 -19.08 -6.83 0.85
N GLY A 165 -19.84 -6.35 1.83
CA GLY A 165 -21.06 -6.99 2.29
C GLY A 165 -20.87 -8.27 3.11
N GLN A 166 -19.64 -8.58 3.54
CA GLN A 166 -19.40 -9.73 4.41
C GLN A 166 -20.06 -9.56 5.77
N THR A 167 -20.69 -10.61 6.28
CA THR A 167 -21.17 -10.67 7.67
C THR A 167 -20.70 -11.95 8.33
N SER A 168 -20.25 -11.84 9.57
CA SER A 168 -19.77 -12.98 10.35
C SER A 168 -20.68 -13.24 11.54
N ASP A 169 -21.01 -14.51 11.78
CA ASP A 169 -21.59 -14.99 13.03
C ASP A 169 -20.58 -15.85 13.80
N ILE A 170 -21.01 -16.57 14.84
CA ILE A 170 -20.12 -17.38 15.68
C ILE A 170 -19.47 -18.53 14.88
N LEU A 171 -20.17 -19.09 13.89
CA LEU A 171 -19.78 -20.31 13.18
C LEU A 171 -19.42 -20.06 11.71
N ARG A 172 -19.97 -19.03 11.09
CA ARG A 172 -19.97 -18.84 9.64
C ARG A 172 -19.61 -17.43 9.22
N LEU A 173 -18.93 -17.36 8.09
CA LEU A 173 -18.78 -16.12 7.32
C LEU A 173 -19.71 -16.20 6.12
N TYR A 174 -20.50 -15.16 5.91
CA TYR A 174 -21.36 -15.00 4.74
C TYR A 174 -20.80 -13.90 3.85
N ALA A 175 -20.82 -14.13 2.54
CA ALA A 175 -20.33 -13.18 1.56
C ALA A 175 -21.01 -13.39 0.20
N TYR A 176 -20.79 -12.42 -0.70
CA TYR A 176 -21.21 -12.54 -2.09
C TYR A 176 -20.20 -13.36 -2.89
N LEU A 177 -20.63 -14.56 -3.30
CA LEU A 177 -19.87 -15.47 -4.13
C LEU A 177 -20.23 -15.27 -5.61
N MET A 178 -19.21 -15.04 -6.44
CA MET A 178 -19.29 -14.98 -7.89
C MET A 178 -18.61 -16.21 -8.50
N PRO A 179 -19.39 -17.25 -8.87
CA PRO A 179 -18.83 -18.49 -9.38
C PRO A 179 -18.14 -18.30 -10.74
N SER A 180 -17.10 -19.09 -11.01
CA SER A 180 -16.47 -19.13 -12.34
C SER A 180 -17.34 -19.87 -13.35
N MET A 181 -18.18 -19.12 -14.05
CA MET A 181 -19.07 -19.66 -15.08
C MET A 181 -18.36 -19.82 -16.43
N HIS A 182 -18.84 -20.77 -17.25
CA HIS A 182 -18.29 -21.02 -18.60
C HIS A 182 -18.25 -19.76 -19.47
N LYS A 183 -19.24 -18.88 -19.36
CA LYS A 183 -19.28 -17.60 -20.08
C LYS A 183 -18.10 -16.67 -19.71
N ASN A 184 -17.70 -16.65 -18.43
CA ASN A 184 -16.61 -15.81 -17.92
C ASN A 184 -15.27 -16.34 -18.44
N GLN A 185 -15.09 -17.66 -18.40
CA GLN A 185 -13.92 -18.36 -18.96
C GLN A 185 -13.80 -18.13 -20.47
N LYS A 186 -14.91 -18.23 -21.20
CA LYS A 186 -14.96 -18.01 -22.65
C LYS A 186 -14.63 -16.55 -23.00
N PHE A 187 -15.19 -15.59 -22.26
CA PHE A 187 -14.87 -14.17 -22.43
C PHE A 187 -13.37 -13.89 -22.33
N PHE A 188 -12.69 -14.45 -21.32
CA PHE A 188 -11.25 -14.28 -21.18
C PHE A 188 -10.51 -14.86 -22.38
N LYS A 189 -10.81 -16.11 -22.78
CA LYS A 189 -10.16 -16.78 -23.90
C LYS A 189 -10.30 -16.00 -25.21
N GLU A 190 -11.49 -15.51 -25.52
CA GLU A 190 -11.77 -14.73 -26.73
C GLU A 190 -11.08 -13.36 -26.73
N ASN A 191 -10.88 -12.76 -25.56
CA ASN A 191 -10.33 -11.42 -25.41
C ASN A 191 -8.89 -11.40 -24.86
N LYS A 192 -8.20 -12.55 -24.73
CA LYS A 192 -6.90 -12.69 -24.04
C LYS A 192 -5.90 -11.61 -24.44
N LYS A 193 -5.65 -11.43 -25.74
CA LYS A 193 -4.71 -10.42 -26.25
C LYS A 193 -5.12 -8.98 -25.88
N LYS A 194 -6.42 -8.66 -25.91
CA LYS A 194 -6.93 -7.33 -25.55
C LYS A 194 -6.79 -7.09 -24.05
N ILE A 195 -7.07 -8.11 -23.24
CA ILE A 195 -6.93 -8.08 -21.79
C ILE A 195 -5.46 -7.86 -21.39
N GLU A 196 -4.54 -8.65 -21.94
CA GLU A 196 -3.10 -8.49 -21.69
C GLU A 196 -2.58 -7.11 -22.12
N SER A 197 -3.03 -6.61 -23.27
CA SER A 197 -2.67 -5.27 -23.75
C SER A 197 -3.19 -4.16 -22.83
N ALA A 198 -4.44 -4.27 -22.40
CA ALA A 198 -5.06 -3.31 -21.49
C ALA A 198 -4.39 -3.34 -20.11
N TYR A 199 -4.04 -4.52 -19.59
CA TYR A 199 -3.31 -4.65 -18.33
C TYR A 199 -1.93 -3.99 -18.41
N LYS A 200 -1.14 -4.29 -19.45
CA LYS A 200 0.17 -3.66 -19.66
C LYS A 200 0.07 -2.14 -19.78
N THR A 201 -0.98 -1.65 -20.43
CA THR A 201 -1.25 -0.20 -20.56
C THR A 201 -1.56 0.42 -19.20
N LEU A 202 -2.39 -0.23 -18.39
CA LEU A 202 -2.72 0.21 -17.04
C LEU A 202 -1.47 0.27 -16.14
N ILE A 203 -0.64 -0.78 -16.12
CA ILE A 203 0.58 -0.82 -15.31
C ILE A 203 1.54 0.29 -15.73
N LYS A 204 1.73 0.50 -17.04
CA LYS A 204 2.56 1.59 -17.56
C LYS A 204 2.03 2.96 -17.13
N GLN A 205 0.73 3.18 -17.22
CA GLN A 205 0.09 4.43 -16.80
C GLN A 205 0.26 4.67 -15.29
N LEU A 206 0.09 3.65 -14.46
CA LEU A 206 0.30 3.73 -13.01
C LEU A 206 1.77 4.05 -12.66
N GLU A 207 2.72 3.43 -13.37
CA GLU A 207 4.15 3.73 -13.21
C GLU A 207 4.48 5.18 -13.59
N GLU A 208 3.93 5.68 -14.70
CA GLU A 208 4.09 7.07 -15.14
C GLU A 208 3.50 8.04 -14.10
N TYR A 209 2.30 7.78 -13.57
CA TYR A 209 1.71 8.62 -12.53
C TYR A 209 2.52 8.63 -11.25
N ARG A 210 3.06 7.49 -10.83
CA ARG A 210 3.96 7.42 -9.68
C ARG A 210 5.21 8.28 -9.90
N ILE A 211 5.80 8.24 -11.10
CA ILE A 211 6.97 9.06 -11.43
C ILE A 211 6.58 10.54 -11.42
N SER A 212 5.50 10.93 -12.09
CA SER A 212 5.06 12.33 -12.15
C SER A 212 4.68 12.91 -10.78
N ALA A 213 4.05 12.12 -9.90
CA ALA A 213 3.73 12.53 -8.53
C ALA A 213 4.99 12.79 -7.70
N LEU A 214 6.09 12.10 -7.98
CA LEU A 214 7.37 12.33 -7.32
C LEU A 214 8.15 13.49 -7.96
N GLU A 215 8.09 13.64 -9.29
CA GLU A 215 8.73 14.75 -10.01
C GLU A 215 8.15 16.11 -9.58
N SER A 216 6.85 16.20 -9.27
CA SER A 216 6.27 17.45 -8.75
C SER A 216 6.82 17.83 -7.38
N LEU A 217 7.22 16.85 -6.56
CA LEU A 217 7.75 17.05 -5.21
C LEU A 217 9.26 17.33 -5.21
N PHE A 218 10.02 16.70 -6.12
CA PHE A 218 11.49 16.73 -6.11
C PHE A 218 12.11 17.27 -7.42
N GLY A 219 11.31 17.79 -8.34
CA GLY A 219 11.76 18.33 -9.63
C GLY A 219 12.43 17.26 -10.50
N LYS A 220 13.61 17.57 -11.06
CA LYS A 220 14.40 16.67 -11.92
C LYS A 220 15.00 15.46 -11.18
N LEU A 221 14.76 15.31 -9.87
CA LEU A 221 15.32 14.23 -9.08
C LEU A 221 14.53 12.93 -9.34
N LYS A 222 15.04 12.10 -10.26
CA LYS A 222 14.40 10.81 -10.59
C LYS A 222 14.38 9.86 -9.40
N TRP A 223 13.32 9.06 -9.25
CA TRP A 223 13.18 8.01 -8.22
C TRP A 223 14.42 7.11 -8.09
N LYS A 224 15.02 6.69 -9.21
CA LYS A 224 16.24 5.86 -9.21
C LYS A 224 17.41 6.55 -8.50
N ASN A 225 17.51 7.88 -8.63
CA ASN A 225 18.55 8.66 -7.94
C ASN A 225 18.25 8.72 -6.44
N MET A 226 16.99 8.95 -6.05
CA MET A 226 16.57 8.92 -4.64
C MET A 226 16.84 7.58 -3.97
N MET A 227 16.48 6.48 -4.64
CA MET A 227 16.68 5.14 -4.10
C MET A 227 18.17 4.83 -3.95
N LYS A 228 18.99 5.18 -4.94
CA LYS A 228 20.45 5.03 -4.86
C LYS A 228 21.02 5.82 -3.69
N GLU A 229 20.60 7.07 -3.55
CA GLU A 229 21.02 7.98 -2.48
C GLU A 229 20.62 7.46 -1.09
N ALA A 230 19.40 6.94 -0.96
CA ALA A 230 18.93 6.27 0.25
C ALA A 230 19.77 5.03 0.60
N CYS A 231 20.04 4.16 -0.39
CA CYS A 231 20.86 2.97 -0.20
C CYS A 231 22.31 3.31 0.20
N GLU A 232 22.92 4.30 -0.43
CA GLU A 232 24.26 4.80 -0.09
C GLU A 232 24.29 5.37 1.33
N THR A 233 23.33 6.22 1.66
CA THR A 233 23.20 6.81 3.00
C THR A 233 23.03 5.74 4.07
N ILE A 234 22.13 4.77 3.86
CA ILE A 234 21.94 3.64 4.79
C ILE A 234 23.23 2.83 4.93
N SER A 235 23.93 2.56 3.83
CA SER A 235 25.16 1.75 3.86
C SER A 235 26.29 2.45 4.62
N GLN A 236 26.43 3.77 4.45
CA GLN A 236 27.39 4.59 5.20
C GLN A 236 27.03 4.63 6.69
N LEU A 237 25.76 4.88 7.01
CA LEU A 237 25.32 5.01 8.39
C LEU A 237 25.30 3.67 9.14
N LYS A 238 25.11 2.54 8.45
CA LYS A 238 25.22 1.19 9.04
C LYS A 238 26.56 0.95 9.73
N GLN A 239 27.65 1.55 9.23
CA GLN A 239 28.97 1.43 9.84
C GLN A 239 29.10 2.19 11.17
N LEU A 240 28.23 3.17 11.40
CA LEU A 240 28.25 4.02 12.60
C LEU A 240 27.35 3.48 13.71
N TRP A 241 26.55 2.44 13.45
CA TRP A 241 25.59 1.91 14.41
C TRP A 241 26.12 0.66 15.08
N PRO A 242 26.33 0.68 16.40
CA PRO A 242 26.60 -0.56 17.13
C PRO A 242 25.41 -1.51 17.02
N GLU A 243 25.70 -2.81 17.12
CA GLU A 243 24.66 -3.84 17.23
C GLU A 243 23.73 -3.54 18.41
N GLY A 244 22.42 -3.64 18.19
CA GLY A 244 21.40 -3.25 19.17
C GLY A 244 21.07 -1.75 19.22
N SER A 245 21.55 -0.94 18.26
CA SER A 245 21.14 0.46 18.14
C SER A 245 19.62 0.62 18.04
N ASP A 246 19.07 1.60 18.77
CA ASP A 246 17.64 1.88 18.73
C ASP A 246 17.19 2.30 17.33
N ILE A 247 16.27 1.53 16.75
CA ILE A 247 15.78 1.69 15.39
C ILE A 247 15.21 3.10 15.12
N ARG A 248 14.68 3.77 16.16
CA ARG A 248 14.14 5.13 16.02
C ARG A 248 15.25 6.15 15.78
N ARG A 249 16.39 5.99 16.47
CA ARG A 249 17.57 6.85 16.25
C ARG A 249 18.13 6.65 14.85
N VAL A 250 18.27 5.38 14.48
CA VAL A 250 18.72 4.93 13.16
C VAL A 250 17.86 5.55 12.05
N LEU A 251 16.53 5.41 12.16
CA LEU A 251 15.58 5.95 11.20
C LEU A 251 15.65 7.48 11.13
N CYS A 252 15.69 8.15 12.29
CA CYS A 252 15.75 9.61 12.38
C CYS A 252 17.00 10.20 11.71
N VAL A 253 18.18 9.64 12.00
CA VAL A 253 19.44 10.12 11.41
C VAL A 253 19.45 9.88 9.91
N THR A 254 18.98 8.70 9.48
CA THR A 254 18.91 8.33 8.06
C THR A 254 17.95 9.23 7.30
N SER A 255 16.74 9.46 7.82
CA SER A 255 15.73 10.30 7.18
C SER A 255 16.20 11.73 7.08
N CYS A 256 16.71 12.33 8.17
CA CYS A 256 17.24 13.70 8.14
C CYS A 256 18.43 13.85 7.17
N SER A 257 19.37 12.91 7.18
CA SER A 257 20.51 12.92 6.25
C SER A 257 20.05 12.85 4.79
N LEU A 258 19.13 11.94 4.48
CA LEU A 258 18.59 11.78 3.14
C LEU A 258 17.80 13.01 2.71
N SER A 259 16.92 13.53 3.56
CA SER A 259 16.10 14.71 3.30
C SER A 259 16.98 15.93 3.00
N LEU A 260 18.01 16.19 3.82
CA LEU A 260 18.91 17.33 3.60
C LEU A 260 19.71 17.18 2.30
N ARG A 261 20.25 15.99 2.01
CA ARG A 261 21.01 15.73 0.79
C ARG A 261 20.15 15.87 -0.46
N MET A 262 18.94 15.32 -0.43
CA MET A 262 17.97 15.48 -1.51
C MET A 262 17.55 16.94 -1.69
N TYR A 263 17.31 17.66 -0.60
CA TYR A 263 16.93 19.08 -0.64
C TYR A 263 18.04 19.96 -1.21
N HIS A 264 19.29 19.69 -0.84
CA HIS A 264 20.45 20.33 -1.41
C HIS A 264 20.51 20.14 -2.94
N HIS A 265 20.36 18.90 -3.43
CA HIS A 265 20.33 18.62 -4.86
C HIS A 265 19.16 19.30 -5.58
N PHE A 266 17.99 19.37 -4.94
CA PHE A 266 16.85 20.10 -5.47
C PHE A 266 17.19 21.59 -5.67
N LEU A 267 17.78 22.25 -4.67
CA LEU A 267 18.20 23.64 -4.75
C LEU A 267 19.28 23.87 -5.83
N GLU A 268 20.27 22.97 -5.95
CA GLU A 268 21.30 23.05 -7.00
C GLU A 268 20.71 22.94 -8.41
N ASN A 269 19.79 22.00 -8.63
CA ASN A 269 19.16 21.79 -9.93
C ASN A 269 18.29 22.98 -10.35
N ARG A 270 17.64 23.65 -9.39
CA ARG A 270 16.88 24.88 -9.63
C ARG A 270 17.80 26.02 -10.06
N LYS A 271 18.93 26.23 -9.36
CA LYS A 271 19.94 27.24 -9.73
C LYS A 271 20.47 27.04 -11.15
N LYS A 272 20.76 25.80 -11.56
CA LYS A 272 21.20 25.46 -12.92
C LYS A 272 20.13 25.74 -13.99
N THR A 273 18.87 25.46 -13.68
CA THR A 273 17.77 25.69 -14.64
C THR A 273 17.52 27.20 -14.84
N MET A 274 17.63 28.00 -13.77
CA MET A 274 17.53 29.47 -13.87
C MET A 274 18.71 30.14 -14.59
N SER A 275 19.90 29.53 -14.59
CA SER A 275 21.03 30.03 -15.37
C SER A 275 20.92 29.74 -16.87
N ASP A 276 20.20 28.68 -17.24
CA ASP A 276 20.02 28.24 -18.63
C ASP A 276 18.79 28.90 -19.32
N GLU A 277 17.77 29.31 -18.55
CA GLU A 277 16.56 29.99 -19.05
C GLU A 277 16.58 31.50 -18.80
N LYS A 278 17.54 32.23 -19.40
CA LYS A 278 17.45 33.70 -19.51
C LYS A 278 16.51 34.11 -20.67
N THR A 279 15.23 33.75 -20.63
CA THR A 279 14.18 34.47 -21.38
C THR A 279 12.78 34.19 -20.86
N ASN A 280 12.19 35.22 -20.25
CA ASN A 280 10.76 35.49 -20.09
C ASN A 280 9.82 34.34 -19.68
N ILE A 281 9.74 34.00 -18.38
CA ILE A 281 8.48 33.55 -17.77
C ILE A 281 8.36 34.18 -16.37
N GLN A 282 7.18 34.77 -16.14
CA GLN A 282 6.70 35.42 -14.93
C GLN A 282 6.95 34.53 -13.69
N GLU A 283 7.66 35.09 -12.70
CA GLU A 283 7.94 34.45 -11.41
C GLU A 283 6.63 34.05 -10.71
N VAL A 284 6.30 32.76 -10.73
CA VAL A 284 5.45 32.20 -9.68
C VAL A 284 6.38 32.01 -8.49
N GLU A 285 6.31 32.91 -7.51
CA GLU A 285 6.96 32.77 -6.20
C GLU A 285 6.56 31.41 -5.61
N SER A 286 7.43 30.41 -5.77
CA SER A 286 7.28 29.16 -5.03
C SER A 286 7.85 29.40 -3.64
N ASN A 287 7.01 29.29 -2.61
CA ASN A 287 7.39 29.30 -1.20
C ASN A 287 8.29 28.08 -0.85
N CYS A 288 9.51 28.06 -1.35
CA CYS A 288 10.51 27.05 -1.00
C CYS A 288 11.30 27.53 0.21
N LEU A 289 11.46 26.64 1.18
CA LEU A 289 12.26 26.88 2.36
C LEU A 289 13.74 27.14 2.00
N ALA A 290 14.44 27.93 2.81
CA ALA A 290 15.89 27.98 2.77
C ALA A 290 16.46 26.63 3.27
N LEU A 291 17.69 26.29 2.86
CA LEU A 291 18.38 25.10 3.38
C LEU A 291 18.45 25.12 4.92
N GLN A 292 18.66 26.29 5.50
CA GLN A 292 18.67 26.50 6.95
C GLN A 292 17.34 26.10 7.61
N GLU A 293 16.22 26.44 7.00
CA GLU A 293 14.89 26.11 7.54
C GLU A 293 14.63 24.60 7.47
N MET A 294 15.10 23.91 6.41
CA MET A 294 15.05 22.43 6.35
C MET A 294 15.96 21.76 7.38
N GLU A 295 17.14 22.33 7.66
CA GLU A 295 17.99 21.88 8.77
C GLU A 295 17.28 22.02 10.11
N ASP A 296 16.60 23.15 10.33
CA ASP A 296 15.88 23.38 11.58
C ASP A 296 14.68 22.43 11.73
N LEU A 297 13.97 22.10 10.64
CA LEU A 297 12.97 21.03 10.64
C LEU A 297 13.58 19.66 10.99
N CYS A 298 14.77 19.35 10.47
CA CYS A 298 15.48 18.12 10.84
C CYS A 298 15.88 18.12 12.32
N LYS A 299 16.35 19.26 12.86
CA LYS A 299 16.66 19.39 14.29
C LYS A 299 15.42 19.20 15.15
N LEU A 300 14.27 19.77 14.77
CA LEU A 300 12.99 19.58 15.45
C LEU A 300 12.54 18.11 15.42
N HIS A 301 12.69 17.44 14.27
CA HIS A 301 12.41 16.01 14.16
C HIS A 301 13.32 15.18 15.07
N CYS A 302 14.64 15.40 15.03
CA CYS A 302 15.60 14.75 15.91
C CYS A 302 15.27 14.97 17.39
N LEU A 303 14.93 16.20 17.78
CA LEU A 303 14.52 16.52 19.14
C LEU A 303 13.24 15.75 19.55
N SER A 304 12.26 15.64 18.64
CA SER A 304 11.06 14.84 18.88
C SER A 304 11.38 13.37 19.15
N VAL A 305 12.34 12.80 18.42
CA VAL A 305 12.78 11.41 18.60
C VAL A 305 13.54 11.25 19.92
N VAL A 306 14.38 12.22 20.30
CA VAL A 306 15.03 12.25 21.61
C VAL A 306 13.99 12.26 22.73
N PHE A 307 12.93 13.07 22.63
CA PHE A 307 11.85 13.04 23.61
C PHE A 307 11.13 11.69 23.64
N LEU A 308 10.88 11.07 22.49
CA LEU A 308 10.28 9.74 22.44
C LEU A 308 11.15 8.64 23.07
N LEU A 309 12.47 8.82 23.11
CA LEU A 309 13.43 7.87 23.66
C LEU A 309 13.66 8.05 25.16
N HIS A 310 13.73 9.30 25.61
CA HIS A 310 14.19 9.62 26.96
C HIS A 310 13.04 9.99 27.92
N LEU A 311 11.88 10.42 27.42
CA LEU A 311 10.76 10.77 28.30
C LEU A 311 9.96 9.52 28.71
N PRO A 312 9.60 9.40 30.01
CA PRO A 312 8.67 8.38 30.48
C PRO A 312 7.34 8.40 29.72
N LEU A 313 6.70 7.23 29.63
CA LEU A 313 5.40 7.09 28.95
C LEU A 313 4.33 8.06 29.51
N SER A 314 4.30 8.28 30.82
CA SER A 314 3.36 9.20 31.47
C SER A 314 3.50 10.64 30.95
N GLN A 315 4.73 11.12 30.78
CA GLN A 315 4.98 12.46 30.24
C GLN A 315 4.63 12.54 28.75
N ARG A 316 4.97 11.51 27.96
CA ARG A 316 4.61 11.43 26.54
C ARG A 316 3.09 11.38 26.32
N ALA A 317 2.35 10.71 27.21
CA ALA A 317 0.90 10.65 27.14
C ALA A 317 0.26 12.03 27.38
N CYS A 318 0.77 12.81 28.35
CA CYS A 318 0.30 14.16 28.61
C CYS A 318 0.54 15.12 27.43
N THR A 319 1.66 14.99 26.71
CA THR A 319 1.94 15.84 25.53
C THR A 319 0.99 15.62 24.34
N ARG A 320 0.25 14.51 24.30
CA ARG A 320 -0.77 14.26 23.26
C ARG A 320 -2.04 15.09 23.45
N PHE A 321 -2.28 15.58 24.66
CA PHE A 321 -3.34 16.55 24.95
C PHE A 321 -2.78 17.95 24.71
N ILE A 322 -2.82 18.41 23.47
CA ILE A 322 -2.49 19.80 23.14
C ILE A 322 -3.61 20.68 23.67
N THR A 323 -3.47 21.18 24.89
CA THR A 323 -4.42 22.10 25.53
C THR A 323 -4.19 23.56 25.11
N SER A 324 -3.10 23.84 24.40
CA SER A 324 -2.75 25.18 23.94
C SER A 324 -3.09 25.35 22.46
N HIS A 325 -3.97 26.29 22.14
CA HIS A 325 -4.14 26.75 20.76
C HIS A 325 -2.83 27.39 20.28
N TRP A 326 -2.30 26.95 19.14
CA TRP A 326 -1.19 27.61 18.43
C TRP A 326 -1.69 28.92 17.78
N THR A 327 -2.17 29.87 18.58
CA THR A 327 -2.86 31.08 18.10
C THR A 327 -2.09 32.38 18.27
N LYS A 328 -0.77 32.35 18.45
CA LYS A 328 0.03 33.57 18.33
C LYS A 328 1.23 33.35 17.44
N ASN A 329 1.25 34.07 16.33
CA ASN A 329 2.46 34.33 15.56
C ASN A 329 3.53 34.75 16.55
N ILE A 330 4.63 34.01 16.56
CA ILE A 330 5.82 34.36 17.33
C ILE A 330 6.38 35.59 16.64
N HIS A 331 6.09 36.77 17.19
CA HIS A 331 6.80 37.99 16.82
C HIS A 331 8.23 37.85 17.35
N THR A 332 9.15 37.51 16.47
CA THR A 332 10.59 37.61 16.71
C THR A 332 10.97 39.09 16.80
N PHE A 333 11.66 39.44 17.89
CA PHE A 333 12.25 40.75 18.13
C PHE A 333 13.40 41.06 17.17
#